data_AF-A0A2V8I4M2-F1
#
_entry.id   AF-A0A2V8I4M2-F1
#
_cell.length_a   1.000
_cell.length_b   1.000
_cell.length_c   1.000
_cell.angle_alpha   90.00
_cell.angle_beta   90.00
_cell.angle_gamma   90.00
#
_symmetry.space_group_name_H-M   'P 1'
#
loop_
_entity.id
_entity.type
_entity.pdbx_description
1 polymer ?
#
loop_
_entity_poly.entity_id
_entity_poly.type
_entity_poly.pdbx_seq_one_letter_code
_entity_poly.pdbx_strand_id
1 'polypeptide(L)'
;MAAKPPEPSKANTKQISFDLYKSGKTVAQIAAERNLAVSTIEGHLAYFIARRELDISEFLTKEQVEEISRFFEERNTDSLADAKAHFGERFLYGQLRMVLEHLKTKAV
;
A
#
# COMPACT_ATOMS: atom_id res chain seq x y z
N MET A 1 9.90 0.11 32.74
CA MET A 1 9.76 1.12 31.68
C MET A 1 11.06 1.15 30.90
N ALA A 2 11.02 0.89 29.57
CA ALA A 2 12.00 1.25 28.54
C ALA A 2 11.98 0.22 27.40
N ALA A 3 11.07 0.41 26.44
CA ALA A 3 11.14 -0.27 25.15
C ALA A 3 12.20 0.45 24.28
N LYS A 4 13.09 -0.38 23.73
CA LYS A 4 14.33 -0.09 23.00
C LYS A 4 14.13 0.95 21.88
N PRO A 5 15.05 1.90 21.65
CA PRO A 5 15.01 2.80 20.50
C PRO A 5 15.60 2.12 19.26
N PRO A 6 14.84 1.84 18.18
CA PRO A 6 15.39 1.30 16.94
C PRO A 6 15.89 2.42 16.01
N GLU A 7 16.89 2.06 15.22
CA GLU A 7 17.82 2.94 14.52
C GLU A 7 17.18 3.93 13.50
N PRO A 8 17.76 5.12 13.32
CA PRO A 8 17.21 6.17 12.48
C PRO A 8 17.61 5.95 11.02
N SER A 9 16.78 5.30 10.22
CA SER A 9 16.75 5.52 8.76
C SER A 9 15.67 4.66 8.09
N LYS A 10 14.85 5.26 7.24
CA LYS A 10 13.79 4.63 6.39
C LYS A 10 12.52 4.15 7.10
N ALA A 11 12.58 3.55 8.29
CA ALA A 11 11.37 3.13 9.02
C ALA A 11 10.49 4.33 9.41
N ASN A 12 11.11 5.42 9.86
CA ASN A 12 10.42 6.65 10.25
C ASN A 12 9.53 7.22 9.13
N THR A 13 10.00 7.24 7.88
CA THR A 13 9.23 7.81 6.76
C THR A 13 7.94 7.03 6.51
N LYS A 14 7.97 5.70 6.63
CA LYS A 14 6.77 4.86 6.48
C LYS A 14 5.86 4.98 7.71
N GLN A 15 6.45 4.97 8.91
CA GLN A 15 5.72 5.15 10.16
C GLN A 15 4.99 6.50 10.24
N ILE A 16 5.61 7.60 9.78
CA ILE A 16 4.95 8.91 9.75
C ILE A 16 3.68 8.85 8.88
N SER A 17 3.75 8.23 7.69
CA SER A 17 2.58 8.06 6.84
C SER A 17 1.50 7.20 7.51
N PHE A 18 1.89 6.13 8.20
CA PHE A 18 0.96 5.28 8.94
C PHE A 18 0.31 6.00 10.14
N ASP A 19 1.09 6.76 10.90
CA ASP A 19 0.60 7.49 12.07
C ASP A 19 -0.40 8.58 11.68
N LEU A 20 -0.10 9.34 10.61
CA LEU A 20 -1.03 10.32 10.04
C LEU A 20 -2.31 9.65 9.54
N TYR A 21 -2.21 8.47 8.93
CA TYR A 21 -3.38 7.69 8.51
C TYR A 21 -4.22 7.25 9.70
N LYS A 22 -3.58 6.73 10.76
CA LYS A 22 -4.24 6.37 12.02
C LYS A 22 -4.87 7.55 12.75
N SER A 23 -4.35 8.75 12.53
CA SER A 23 -4.93 10.01 13.01
C SER A 23 -6.21 10.41 12.27
N GLY A 24 -6.62 9.64 11.25
CA GLY A 24 -7.83 9.88 10.46
C GLY A 24 -7.56 10.68 9.18
N LYS A 25 -6.30 10.92 8.79
CA LYS A 25 -5.99 11.56 7.51
C LYS A 25 -6.06 10.56 6.36
N THR A 26 -6.57 11.00 5.22
CA THR A 26 -6.61 10.19 4.00
C THR A 26 -5.25 10.18 3.31
N VAL A 27 -5.00 9.15 2.49
CA VAL A 27 -3.76 8.97 1.72
C VAL A 27 -3.40 10.20 0.89
N ALA A 28 -4.41 10.82 0.27
CA ALA A 28 -4.25 12.04 -0.52
C ALA A 28 -3.85 13.25 0.34
N GLN A 29 -4.41 13.39 1.55
CA GLN A 29 -4.02 14.45 2.47
C GLN A 29 -2.59 14.27 2.96
N ILE A 30 -2.20 13.04 3.31
CA ILE A 30 -0.83 12.71 3.72
C ILE A 30 0.16 13.00 2.59
N ALA A 31 -0.22 12.65 1.36
CA ALA A 31 0.57 12.94 0.16
C ALA A 31 0.77 14.45 -0.01
N ALA A 32 -0.30 15.24 0.07
CA ALA A 32 -0.24 16.70 -0.02
C ALA A 32 0.61 17.32 1.10
N GLU A 33 0.38 16.92 2.36
CA GLU A 33 1.07 17.45 3.53
C GLU A 33 2.56 17.12 3.52
N ARG A 34 2.93 15.94 3.01
CA ARG A 34 4.33 15.52 2.90
C ARG A 34 4.99 15.89 1.59
N ASN A 35 4.25 16.54 0.68
CA ASN A 35 4.69 16.82 -0.69
C ASN A 35 5.21 15.56 -1.42
N LEU A 36 4.50 14.45 -1.26
CA LEU A 36 4.80 13.17 -1.89
C LEU A 36 3.66 12.77 -2.83
N ALA A 37 3.95 11.91 -3.82
CA ALA A 37 2.91 11.33 -4.64
C ALA A 37 2.04 10.36 -3.82
N VAL A 38 0.73 10.32 -4.09
CA VAL A 38 -0.20 9.36 -3.45
C VAL A 38 0.33 7.93 -3.60
N SER A 39 0.84 7.58 -4.78
CA SER A 39 1.43 6.27 -5.07
C SER A 39 2.61 5.90 -4.16
N THR A 40 3.37 6.90 -3.71
CA THR A 40 4.49 6.71 -2.76
C THR A 40 3.96 6.45 -1.35
N ILE A 41 2.94 7.21 -0.92
CA ILE A 41 2.30 7.01 0.39
C ILE A 41 1.62 5.64 0.42
N GLU A 42 0.88 5.29 -0.62
CA GLU A 42 0.26 3.98 -0.76
C GLU A 42 1.30 2.85 -0.71
N GLY A 43 2.46 3.02 -1.35
CA GLY A 43 3.58 2.08 -1.23
C GLY A 43 4.16 1.99 0.18
N HIS A 44 4.13 3.06 0.97
CA HIS A 44 4.46 3.00 2.39
C HIS A 44 3.40 2.24 3.19
N LEU A 45 2.12 2.50 2.93
CA LEU A 45 0.99 1.85 3.62
C LEU A 45 0.85 0.37 3.23
N ALA A 46 1.19 -0.01 2.00
CA ALA A 46 1.21 -1.40 1.52
C ALA A 46 2.06 -2.32 2.41
N TYR A 47 3.18 -1.81 2.93
CA TYR A 47 4.03 -2.55 3.88
C TYR A 47 3.29 -2.86 5.20
N PHE A 48 2.45 -1.94 5.69
CA PHE A 48 1.63 -2.16 6.90
C PHE A 48 0.41 -3.04 6.61
N ILE A 49 -0.13 -3.00 5.39
CA ILE A 49 -1.18 -3.91 4.94
C ILE A 49 -0.68 -5.36 4.94
N ALA A 50 0.52 -5.61 4.40
CA ALA A 50 1.14 -6.94 4.44
C ALA A 50 1.31 -7.46 5.89
N ARG A 51 1.54 -6.56 6.85
CA ARG A 51 1.68 -6.87 8.28
C ARG A 51 0.35 -7.01 9.03
N ARG A 52 -0.79 -6.87 8.33
CA ARG A 52 -2.14 -6.77 8.91
C ARG A 52 -2.30 -5.65 9.94
N GLU A 53 -1.45 -4.61 9.86
CA GLU A 53 -1.62 -3.39 10.68
C GLU A 53 -2.63 -2.43 10.04
N LEU A 54 -2.85 -2.55 8.73
CA LEU A 54 -3.90 -1.85 7.97
C LEU A 54 -4.73 -2.84 7.19
N ASP A 55 -6.01 -2.54 7.05
CA ASP A 55 -6.90 -3.30 6.19
C ASP A 55 -6.91 -2.70 4.78
N ILE A 56 -6.69 -3.54 3.76
CA ILE A 56 -6.75 -3.09 2.37
C ILE A 56 -8.17 -2.67 1.98
N SER A 57 -9.19 -3.17 2.69
CA SER A 57 -10.60 -2.84 2.47
C SER A 57 -10.91 -1.35 2.70
N GLU A 58 -10.07 -0.65 3.46
CA GLU A 58 -10.19 0.80 3.69
C GLU A 58 -9.73 1.62 2.46
N PHE A 59 -8.94 1.02 1.57
CA PHE A 59 -8.35 1.68 0.40
C PHE A 59 -9.02 1.27 -0.90
N LEU A 60 -9.42 0.01 -0.99
CA LEU A 60 -9.94 -0.66 -2.17
C LEU A 60 -11.13 -1.50 -1.78
N THR A 61 -12.16 -1.53 -2.62
CA THR A 61 -13.26 -2.47 -2.39
C THR A 61 -12.79 -3.90 -2.63
N LYS A 62 -13.48 -4.85 -2.00
CA LYS A 62 -13.17 -6.28 -2.15
C LYS A 62 -13.14 -6.72 -3.62
N GLU A 63 -14.05 -6.18 -4.43
CA GLU A 63 -14.11 -6.39 -5.88
C GLU A 63 -12.84 -5.91 -6.60
N GLN A 64 -12.32 -4.73 -6.24
CA GLN A 64 -11.09 -4.20 -6.83
C GLN A 64 -9.87 -5.02 -6.42
N VAL A 65 -9.79 -5.42 -5.15
CA VAL A 65 -8.73 -6.30 -4.66
C VAL A 65 -8.77 -7.62 -5.44
N GLU A 66 -9.95 -8.22 -5.59
CA GLU A 66 -10.15 -9.48 -6.31
C GLU A 66 -9.81 -9.35 -7.81
N GLU A 67 -10.23 -8.26 -8.45
CA GLU A 67 -9.93 -7.98 -9.86
C GLU A 67 -8.41 -7.87 -10.11
N ILE A 68 -7.71 -7.09 -9.27
CA ILE A 68 -6.26 -6.91 -9.36
C ILE A 68 -5.52 -8.20 -8.99
N SER A 69 -5.98 -8.91 -7.95
CA SER A 69 -5.32 -10.15 -7.53
C SER A 69 -5.44 -11.25 -8.57
N ARG A 70 -6.63 -11.43 -9.14
CA ARG A 70 -6.85 -12.35 -10.26
C ARG A 70 -5.94 -12.02 -11.44
N PHE A 71 -5.75 -10.74 -11.77
CA PHE A 71 -4.83 -10.34 -12.81
C PHE A 71 -3.39 -10.80 -12.52
N PHE A 72 -2.89 -10.57 -11.30
CA PHE A 72 -1.55 -10.99 -10.92
C PHE A 72 -1.39 -12.52 -10.89
N GLU A 73 -2.40 -13.25 -10.43
CA GLU A 73 -2.40 -14.72 -10.41
C GLU A 73 -2.47 -15.31 -11.83
N GLU A 74 -3.37 -14.80 -12.68
CA GLU A 74 -3.56 -15.27 -14.06
C GLU A 74 -2.33 -15.00 -14.93
N ARG A 75 -1.72 -13.83 -14.77
CA ARG A 75 -0.48 -13.46 -15.48
C ARG A 75 0.78 -14.02 -14.85
N ASN A 76 0.68 -14.58 -13.64
CA ASN A 76 1.80 -15.00 -12.80
C ASN A 76 2.92 -13.93 -12.77
N THR A 77 2.53 -12.67 -12.61
CA THR A 77 3.46 -11.53 -12.65
C THR A 77 3.41 -10.74 -11.36
N ASP A 78 4.53 -10.19 -10.95
CA ASP A 78 4.62 -9.21 -9.88
C ASP A 78 4.76 -7.78 -10.43
N SER A 79 4.66 -7.62 -11.75
CA SER A 79 4.94 -6.36 -12.42
C SER A 79 3.79 -5.38 -12.28
N LEU A 80 3.96 -4.41 -11.39
CA LEU A 80 3.06 -3.26 -11.26
C LEU A 80 2.89 -2.49 -12.57
N ALA A 81 3.92 -2.47 -13.43
CA ALA A 81 3.86 -1.84 -14.74
C ALA A 81 2.86 -2.55 -15.67
N ASP A 82 2.82 -3.89 -15.63
CA ASP A 82 1.91 -4.70 -16.45
C ASP A 82 0.46 -4.50 -16.00
N ALA A 83 0.23 -4.52 -14.68
CA ALA A 83 -1.06 -4.20 -14.10
C ALA A 83 -1.49 -2.77 -14.43
N LYS A 84 -0.57 -1.79 -14.34
CA LYS A 84 -0.87 -0.40 -14.70
C LYS A 84 -1.17 -0.25 -16.20
N ALA A 85 -0.52 -1.01 -17.07
CA ALA A 85 -0.80 -1.00 -18.50
C ALA A 85 -2.17 -1.64 -18.80
N HIS A 86 -2.55 -2.71 -18.09
CA HIS A 86 -3.82 -3.40 -18.27
C HIS A 86 -5.01 -2.58 -17.75
N PHE A 87 -4.91 -2.06 -16.53
CA PHE A 87 -5.97 -1.29 -15.89
C PHE A 87 -5.95 0.20 -16.27
N GLY A 88 -4.83 0.69 -16.82
CA GLY A 88 -4.66 2.08 -17.23
C GLY A 88 -4.81 3.06 -16.07
N GLU A 89 -5.71 4.03 -16.24
CA GLU A 89 -6.00 5.05 -15.23
C GLU A 89 -7.07 4.64 -14.21
N ARG A 90 -7.66 3.43 -14.35
CA ARG A 90 -8.66 2.92 -13.39
C ARG A 90 -8.11 2.75 -11.98
N PHE A 91 -6.83 2.37 -11.86
CA PHE A 91 -6.15 2.16 -10.58
C PHE A 91 -4.85 2.94 -10.48
N LEU A 92 -4.58 3.45 -9.29
CA LEU A 92 -3.31 4.11 -8.98
C LEU A 92 -2.18 3.08 -8.81
N TYR A 93 -0.96 3.50 -9.10
CA TYR A 93 0.21 2.63 -8.97
C TYR A 93 0.40 2.10 -7.55
N GLY A 94 -0.03 2.87 -6.55
CA GLY A 94 0.02 2.48 -5.15
C GLY A 94 -1.05 1.46 -4.78
N GLN A 95 -2.29 1.60 -5.27
CA GLN A 95 -3.36 0.59 -5.11
C GLN A 95 -2.93 -0.78 -5.63
N LEU A 96 -2.37 -0.83 -6.84
CA LEU A 96 -1.85 -2.07 -7.43
C LEU A 96 -0.78 -2.71 -6.53
N ARG A 97 0.08 -1.86 -5.93
CA ARG A 97 1.13 -2.30 -5.01
C ARG A 97 0.59 -2.81 -3.68
N MET A 98 -0.48 -2.21 -3.16
CA MET A 98 -1.16 -2.68 -1.94
C MET A 98 -1.70 -4.10 -2.14
N VAL A 99 -2.38 -4.35 -3.27
CA VAL A 99 -2.91 -5.69 -3.57
C VAL A 99 -1.79 -6.70 -3.78
N LEU A 100 -0.72 -6.32 -4.48
CA LEU A 100 0.44 -7.19 -4.68
C LEU A 100 1.09 -7.61 -3.35
N GLU A 101 1.33 -6.66 -2.45
CA GLU A 101 1.88 -6.94 -1.11
C GLU A 101 0.90 -7.78 -0.26
N HIS A 102 -0.40 -7.50 -0.36
CA HIS A 102 -1.44 -8.30 0.29
C HIS A 102 -1.44 -9.76 -0.22
N LEU A 103 -1.29 -9.97 -1.53
CA LEU A 103 -1.17 -11.30 -2.11
C LEU A 103 0.08 -12.04 -1.62
N LYS A 104 1.23 -11.36 -1.59
CA LYS A 104 2.49 -11.93 -1.12
C LYS A 104 2.42 -12.43 0.33
N THR A 105 1.70 -11.74 1.20
CA THR A 105 1.50 -12.23 2.58
C THR A 105 0.43 -13.31 2.71
N LYS A 106 -0.51 -13.41 1.76
CA LYS A 106 -1.59 -14.41 1.80
C LYS A 106 -1.12 -15.78 1.29
N ALA A 107 0.00 -15.82 0.58
CA ALA A 107 0.62 -17.03 0.03
C ALA A 107 1.49 -17.82 1.03
N VAL A 108 1.33 -17.62 2.35
CA VAL A 108 2.05 -18.36 3.41
C VAL A 108 1.10 -19.12 4.32
#